data_AF-A0A9D6I8M1-F1
#
_entry.id   AF-A0A9D6I8M1-F1
#
_cell.length_a   1.000
_cell.length_b   1.000
_cell.length_c   1.000
_cell.angle_alpha   90.00
_cell.angle_beta   90.00
_cell.angle_gamma   90.00
#
_symmetry.space_group_name_H-M   'P 1'
#
loop_
_entity.id
_entity.type
_entity.pdbx_description
1 polymer ?
#
loop_
_entity_poly.entity_id
_entity_poly.type
_entity_poly.pdbx_seq_one_letter_code
_entity_poly.pdbx_strand_id
1 'polypeptide(L)'
;MDVEKVFDEHHQEMQAKMQEQFEQRLSQLVSEEKITEAQKELIIKKHEELKAEKESLMEAGKDKTPEERKALMDEHRKELETWAEENGIDLQYIMFGKMGFGNRMM
;
A
#
# COMPACT_ATOMS: atom_id res chain seq x y z
N MET A 1 -14.60 -31.83 -2.98
CA MET A 1 -14.66 -30.47 -3.54
C MET A 1 -13.82 -29.62 -2.63
N ASP A 2 -12.61 -29.31 -3.05
CA ASP A 2 -11.61 -28.62 -2.25
C ASP A 2 -12.00 -27.15 -2.13
N VAL A 3 -12.78 -26.83 -1.11
CA VAL A 3 -13.23 -25.47 -0.82
C VAL A 3 -12.02 -24.56 -0.59
N GLU A 4 -10.95 -25.07 0.04
CA GLU A 4 -9.66 -24.40 0.18
C GLU A 4 -9.07 -23.99 -1.18
N LYS A 5 -9.08 -24.89 -2.16
CA LYS A 5 -8.51 -24.62 -3.48
C LYS A 5 -9.27 -23.51 -4.23
N VAL A 6 -10.59 -23.46 -4.09
CA VAL A 6 -11.42 -22.38 -4.67
C VAL A 6 -11.14 -21.03 -3.98
N PHE A 7 -10.94 -21.03 -2.65
CA PHE A 7 -10.57 -19.82 -1.92
C PHE A 7 -9.17 -19.31 -2.27
N ASP A 8 -8.21 -20.22 -2.46
CA ASP A 8 -6.84 -19.88 -2.87
C ASP A 8 -6.79 -19.30 -4.30
N GLU A 9 -7.49 -19.94 -5.24
CA GLU A 9 -7.61 -19.45 -6.63
C GLU A 9 -8.26 -18.06 -6.67
N HIS A 10 -9.37 -17.87 -5.95
CA HIS A 10 -10.04 -16.57 -5.87
C HIS A 10 -9.17 -15.51 -5.18
N HIS A 11 -8.38 -15.88 -4.15
CA HIS A 11 -7.48 -14.94 -3.49
C HIS A 11 -6.36 -14.47 -4.43
N GLN A 12 -5.77 -15.39 -5.20
CA GLN A 12 -4.74 -15.08 -6.19
C GLN A 12 -5.29 -14.20 -7.32
N GLU A 13 -6.48 -14.49 -7.84
CA GLU A 13 -7.15 -13.66 -8.85
C GLU A 13 -7.38 -12.23 -8.34
N MET A 14 -7.83 -12.08 -7.09
CA MET A 14 -8.03 -10.78 -6.48
C MET A 14 -6.72 -10.02 -6.27
N GLN A 15 -5.64 -10.70 -5.88
CA GLN A 15 -4.32 -10.06 -5.78
C GLN A 15 -3.80 -9.58 -7.14
N ALA A 16 -3.91 -10.43 -8.17
CA ALA A 16 -3.49 -10.10 -9.53
C ALA A 16 -4.28 -8.90 -10.07
N LYS A 17 -5.61 -8.89 -9.86
CA LYS A 17 -6.46 -7.78 -10.26
C LYS A 17 -6.12 -6.47 -9.54
N MET A 18 -5.82 -6.55 -8.24
CA MET A 18 -5.40 -5.36 -7.48
C MET A 18 -4.07 -4.81 -7.97
N GLN A 19 -3.11 -5.68 -8.29
CA GLN A 19 -1.81 -5.29 -8.85
C GLN A 19 -1.97 -4.66 -10.24
N GLU A 20 -2.78 -5.26 -11.11
CA GLU A 20 -3.07 -4.72 -12.43
C GLU A 20 -3.72 -3.32 -12.34
N GLN A 21 -4.72 -3.15 -11.47
CA GLN A 21 -5.36 -1.84 -11.24
C GLN A 21 -4.38 -0.80 -10.68
N PHE A 22 -3.46 -1.22 -9.83
CA PHE A 22 -2.44 -0.34 -9.27
C PHE A 22 -1.48 0.15 -10.36
N GLU A 23 -0.96 -0.76 -11.19
CA GLU A 23 -0.08 -0.42 -12.32
C GLU A 23 -0.79 0.44 -13.37
N GLN A 24 -2.06 0.17 -13.65
CA GLN A 24 -2.89 0.99 -14.55
C GLN A 24 -3.03 2.43 -14.02
N ARG A 25 -3.29 2.62 -12.73
CA ARG A 25 -3.37 3.95 -12.11
C ARG A 25 -2.05 4.69 -12.15
N LEU A 26 -0.94 4.03 -11.85
CA LEU A 26 0.37 4.67 -11.95
C LEU A 26 0.69 5.07 -13.39
N SER A 27 0.36 4.22 -14.37
CA SER A 27 0.50 4.55 -15.79
C SER A 27 -0.33 5.76 -16.18
N GLN A 28 -1.56 5.88 -15.64
CA GLN A 28 -2.37 7.08 -15.80
C GLN A 28 -1.70 8.32 -15.18
N LEU A 29 -1.14 8.21 -13.97
CA LEU A 29 -0.45 9.33 -13.33
C LEU A 29 0.82 9.76 -14.10
N VAL A 30 1.52 8.83 -14.74
CA VAL A 30 2.61 9.14 -15.67
C VAL A 30 2.08 9.90 -16.88
N SER A 31 0.97 9.45 -17.47
CA SER A 31 0.36 10.14 -18.62
C SER A 31 -0.17 11.54 -18.26
N GLU A 32 -0.56 11.74 -17.00
CA GLU A 32 -0.96 13.03 -16.43
C GLU A 32 0.23 13.87 -15.95
N GLU A 33 1.47 13.41 -16.17
CA GLU A 33 2.72 14.06 -15.75
C GLU A 33 2.81 14.35 -14.23
N LYS A 34 2.01 13.64 -13.43
CA LYS A 34 2.01 13.77 -11.95
C LYS A 34 3.15 13.00 -11.30
N ILE A 35 3.59 11.92 -11.95
CA ILE A 35 4.78 11.15 -11.59
C ILE A 35 5.57 10.85 -12.85
N THR A 36 6.85 10.54 -12.70
CA THR A 36 7.71 10.06 -13.80
C THR A 36 7.68 8.53 -13.90
N GLU A 37 8.14 7.96 -15.02
CA GLU A 37 8.28 6.50 -15.13
C GLU A 37 9.25 5.93 -14.09
N ALA A 38 10.32 6.65 -13.76
CA ALA A 38 11.23 6.25 -12.68
C ALA A 38 10.52 6.20 -11.32
N GLN A 39 9.63 7.17 -11.05
CA GLN A 39 8.83 7.18 -9.83
C GLN A 39 7.79 6.05 -9.80
N LYS A 40 7.19 5.70 -10.95
CA LYS A 40 6.31 4.54 -11.05
C LYS A 40 7.03 3.25 -10.65
N GLU A 41 8.23 3.01 -11.17
CA GLU A 41 9.03 1.82 -10.81
C GLU A 41 9.35 1.79 -9.31
N LEU A 42 9.73 2.94 -8.74
CA LEU A 42 9.97 3.06 -7.28
C LEU A 42 8.71 2.75 -6.47
N ILE A 43 7.55 3.26 -6.88
CA ILE A 43 6.27 3.02 -6.21
C ILE A 43 5.89 1.54 -6.29
N ILE A 44 6.04 0.89 -7.45
CA ILE A 44 5.75 -0.54 -7.62
C ILE A 44 6.62 -1.36 -6.67
N LYS A 45 7.94 -1.13 -6.69
CA LYS A 45 8.87 -1.82 -5.81
C LYS A 45 8.53 -1.60 -4.34
N LYS A 46 8.25 -0.36 -3.94
CA LYS A 46 7.92 -0.04 -2.54
C LYS A 46 6.59 -0.67 -2.11
N HIS A 47 5.62 -0.74 -3.02
CA HIS A 47 4.34 -1.38 -2.75
C HIS A 47 4.50 -2.90 -2.48
N GLU A 48 5.36 -3.57 -3.25
CA GLU A 48 5.68 -4.98 -3.02
C GLU A 48 6.39 -5.20 -1.68
N GLU A 49 7.37 -4.35 -1.34
CA GLU A 49 8.04 -4.36 -0.03
C GLU A 49 7.01 -4.20 1.11
N LEU A 50 6.09 -3.25 0.98
CA LEU A 50 5.06 -3.00 1.99
C LEU A 50 4.03 -4.12 2.11
N LYS A 51 3.73 -4.80 1.00
CA LYS A 51 2.84 -5.96 1.01
C LYS A 51 3.45 -7.08 1.85
N ALA A 52 4.76 -7.31 1.75
CA ALA A 52 5.48 -8.27 2.58
C ALA A 52 5.58 -7.79 4.04
N GLU A 53 5.88 -6.50 4.25
CA GLU A 53 6.01 -5.92 5.59
C GLU A 53 4.69 -5.90 6.37
N LYS A 54 3.56 -5.79 5.67
CA LYS A 54 2.22 -5.77 6.26
C LYS A 54 1.93 -6.99 7.13
N GLU A 55 2.42 -8.18 6.75
CA GLU A 55 2.25 -9.39 7.56
C GLU A 55 3.03 -9.28 8.87
N SER A 56 4.28 -8.82 8.82
CA SER A 56 5.12 -8.56 9.99
C SER A 56 4.52 -7.49 10.91
N LEU A 57 4.01 -6.38 10.34
CA LEU A 57 3.35 -5.32 11.10
C LEU A 57 2.03 -5.80 11.73
N MET A 58 1.28 -6.64 11.01
CA MET A 58 0.05 -7.24 11.55
C MET A 58 0.38 -8.15 12.73
N GLU A 59 1.40 -9.01 12.61
CA GLU A 59 1.87 -9.90 13.68
C GLU A 59 2.37 -9.10 14.88
N ALA A 60 3.25 -8.12 14.66
CA ALA A 60 3.78 -7.24 15.70
C ALA A 60 2.68 -6.46 16.43
N GLY A 61 1.56 -6.19 15.74
CA GLY A 61 0.39 -5.54 16.30
C GLY A 61 -0.54 -6.47 17.09
N LYS A 62 -0.54 -7.80 16.88
CA LYS A 62 -1.58 -8.69 17.45
C LYS A 62 -1.71 -8.60 18.96
N ASP A 63 -0.60 -8.51 19.67
CA ASP A 63 -0.60 -8.51 21.14
C ASP A 63 -0.50 -7.09 21.76
N LYS A 64 -0.37 -6.06 20.92
CA LYS A 64 -0.24 -4.65 21.35
C LYS A 64 -1.57 -4.01 21.72
N THR A 65 -1.55 -3.07 22.67
CA THR A 65 -2.74 -2.24 22.97
C THR A 65 -3.09 -1.35 21.77
N PRO A 66 -4.32 -0.79 21.70
CA PRO A 66 -4.67 0.17 20.68
C PRO A 66 -3.70 1.37 20.59
N GLU A 67 -3.19 1.87 21.73
CA GLU A 67 -2.20 2.95 21.73
C GLU A 67 -0.85 2.50 21.14
N GLU A 68 -0.38 1.31 21.50
CA GLU A 68 0.88 0.77 21.00
C GLU A 68 0.82 0.42 19.50
N ARG A 69 -0.33 -0.11 19.04
CA ARG A 69 -0.60 -0.34 17.62
C ARG A 69 -0.59 0.98 16.84
N LYS A 70 -1.19 2.03 17.40
CA LYS A 70 -1.17 3.36 16.81
C LYS A 70 0.26 3.87 16.71
N ALA A 71 1.04 3.79 17.78
CA ALA A 71 2.44 4.21 17.78
C ALA A 71 3.27 3.48 16.70
N LEU A 72 3.08 2.16 16.56
CA LEU A 72 3.75 1.34 15.55
C LEU A 72 3.33 1.73 14.11
N MET A 73 2.06 2.04 13.89
CA MET A 73 1.58 2.51 12.58
C MET A 73 2.01 3.95 12.27
N ASP A 74 2.11 4.81 13.30
CA ASP A 74 2.59 6.19 13.17
C ASP A 74 4.09 6.21 12.83
N GLU A 75 4.88 5.32 13.42
CA GLU A 75 6.30 5.13 13.09
C GLU A 75 6.46 4.65 11.64
N HIS A 76 5.77 3.58 11.26
CA HIS A 76 5.79 3.07 9.88
C HIS A 76 5.30 4.12 8.86
N ARG A 77 4.30 4.94 9.22
CA ARG A 77 3.87 6.06 8.37
C ARG A 77 4.99 7.09 8.18
N LYS A 78 5.70 7.47 9.25
CA LYS A 78 6.81 8.44 9.14
C LYS A 78 7.91 7.94 8.23
N GLU A 79 8.25 6.65 8.34
CA GLU A 79 9.24 6.03 7.44
C GLU A 79 8.82 6.13 5.97
N LEU A 80 7.53 5.90 5.70
CA LEU A 80 6.98 6.07 4.35
C LEU A 80 6.94 7.52 3.89
N GLU A 81 6.61 8.46 4.78
CA GLU A 81 6.65 9.90 4.50
C GLU A 81 8.06 10.34 4.13
N THR A 82 9.07 9.94 4.90
CA THR A 82 10.49 10.23 4.58
C THR A 82 10.89 9.62 3.24
N TRP A 83 10.57 8.35 3.00
CA TRP A 83 10.86 7.71 1.71
C TRP A 83 10.18 8.44 0.54
N ALA A 84 8.92 8.85 0.71
CA ALA A 84 8.16 9.54 -0.30
C ALA A 84 8.77 10.92 -0.61
N GLU A 85 9.10 11.70 0.43
CA GLU A 85 9.77 13.00 0.31
C GLU A 85 11.14 12.90 -0.38
N GLU A 86 11.97 11.93 0.01
CA GLU A 86 13.30 11.70 -0.59
C GLU A 86 13.23 11.39 -2.10
N ASN A 87 12.15 10.75 -2.54
CA ASN A 87 11.94 10.36 -3.93
C ASN A 87 11.00 11.33 -4.68
N GLY A 88 10.55 12.42 -4.04
CA GLY A 88 9.61 13.38 -4.60
C GLY A 88 8.26 12.77 -5.00
N ILE A 89 7.85 11.70 -4.32
CA ILE A 89 6.62 10.96 -4.55
C ILE A 89 5.62 11.39 -3.49
N ASP A 90 4.35 11.54 -3.86
CA ASP A 90 3.30 11.72 -2.87
C ASP A 90 2.91 10.35 -2.27
N LEU A 91 2.90 10.29 -0.93
CA LEU A 91 2.49 9.13 -0.14
C LEU A 91 1.14 8.53 -0.58
N GLN A 92 0.23 9.38 -1.09
CA GLN A 92 -1.07 8.98 -1.60
C GLN A 92 -0.98 7.95 -2.75
N TYR A 93 0.11 7.97 -3.53
CA TYR A 93 0.33 7.07 -4.65
C TYR A 93 0.81 5.67 -4.22
N ILE A 94 1.27 5.51 -2.98
CA ILE A 94 1.68 4.21 -2.43
C ILE A 94 0.50 3.56 -1.69
N MET A 95 -0.30 4.37 -0.98
CA MET A 95 -1.44 3.93 -0.19
C MET A 95 -2.78 3.97 -0.96
N PHE A 96 -2.76 3.64 -2.26
CA PHE A 96 -3.97 3.51 -3.09
C PHE A 96 -4.93 2.47 -2.49
N GLY A 97 -5.88 2.94 -1.66
CA GLY A 97 -6.89 2.09 -1.01
C GLY A 97 -6.93 2.15 0.52
N LYS A 98 -6.05 2.90 1.19
CA LYS A 98 -6.11 3.07 2.67
C LYS A 98 -6.13 4.50 3.18
N MET A 99 -5.84 5.50 2.35
CA MET A 99 -6.27 6.86 2.64
C MET A 99 -7.74 7.00 2.26
N GLY A 100 -8.60 6.34 3.06
CA GLY A 100 -9.91 6.91 3.31
C GLY A 100 -9.64 8.32 3.80
N PHE A 101 -9.97 9.30 2.97
CA PHE A 101 -10.08 10.69 3.35
C PHE A 101 -10.91 10.76 4.63
N GLY A 102 -10.23 10.77 5.77
CA GLY A 102 -10.75 11.22 7.06
C GLY A 102 -10.92 12.73 7.10
N ASN A 103 -11.17 13.36 5.95
CA ASN A 103 -11.75 14.68 5.86
C ASN A 103 -13.24 14.53 5.51
N ARG A 104 -14.01 13.91 6.41
CA ARG A 104 -15.37 14.40 6.65
C ARG A 104 -15.25 15.43 7.76
N MET A 105 -14.96 16.64 7.32
CA MET A 105 -15.41 17.86 7.97
C MET A 105 -16.93 17.69 8.23
N MET A 106 -17.30 17.58 9.50
CA MET A 106 -18.57 18.04 10.08
C MET A 106 -18.33 18.29 11.57
#